data_AF-A0A2V8MCY8-F1
#
_entry.id   AF-A0A2V8MCY8-F1
#
_cell.length_a   1.000
_cell.length_b   1.000
_cell.length_c   1.000
_cell.angle_alpha   90.00
_cell.angle_beta   90.00
_cell.angle_gamma   90.00
#
_symmetry.space_group_name_H-M   'P 1'
#
loop_
_entity.id
_entity.type
_entity.pdbx_description
1 polymer ?
#
loop_
_entity_poly.entity_id
_entity_poly.type
_entity_poly.pdbx_seq_one_letter_code
_entity_poly.pdbx_strand_id
1 'polypeptide(L)'
;RHPAVTAFLAQENAQKALEAGVTTIRNLNSVDGIDLAMRDLINMGKMIGPRMFVSGLGIRITRSTAPPAPIGIMADGVDAVIHAVRQVIASGTDWVKMYGSTGGFDDVTQAQTFTFEEMKAAVDAAHTLGKKVAIHSYGPGGARDAVRAGADSLEHATGMDDQTIAEMVKRKIYYIPTIDHNQLRGERRHGLPFPAGHETAAARLHSAQF
;
A
#
# COMPACT_ATOMS: atom_id res chain seq x y z
N ARG A 1 -12.90 4.68 13.21
CA ARG A 1 -12.31 5.26 14.44
C ARG A 1 -12.17 6.77 14.22
N HIS A 2 -12.30 7.60 15.26
CA HIS A 2 -12.10 9.05 15.13
C HIS A 2 -10.66 9.34 14.65
N PRO A 3 -10.43 10.29 13.73
CA PRO A 3 -9.08 10.53 13.16
C PRO A 3 -8.01 10.80 14.21
N ALA A 4 -8.34 11.60 15.24
CA ALA A 4 -7.42 11.86 16.35
C ALA A 4 -6.98 10.58 17.08
N VAL A 5 -7.88 9.63 17.33
CA VAL A 5 -7.53 8.34 17.96
C VAL A 5 -6.59 7.56 17.06
N THR A 6 -6.85 7.54 15.75
CA THR A 6 -5.96 6.87 14.79
C THR A 6 -4.56 7.49 14.78
N ALA A 7 -4.46 8.82 14.87
CA ALA A 7 -3.18 9.52 14.92
C ALA A 7 -2.36 9.17 16.17
N PHE A 8 -2.97 9.13 17.36
CA PHE A 8 -2.29 8.72 18.60
C PHE A 8 -1.77 7.28 18.52
N LEU A 9 -2.57 6.35 17.99
CA LEU A 9 -2.15 4.96 17.81
C LEU A 9 -1.05 4.83 16.75
N ALA A 10 -1.11 5.63 15.67
CA ALA A 10 -0.09 5.64 14.64
C ALA A 10 1.24 6.19 15.17
N GLN A 11 1.22 7.22 16.02
CA GLN A 11 2.40 7.73 16.72
C GLN A 11 3.06 6.65 17.57
N GLU A 12 2.28 5.91 18.37
CA GLU A 12 2.81 4.81 19.18
C GLU A 12 3.49 3.73 18.30
N ASN A 13 2.88 3.38 17.16
CA ASN A 13 3.47 2.44 16.20
C ASN A 13 4.77 2.97 15.58
N ALA A 14 4.84 4.26 15.25
CA ALA A 14 6.04 4.89 14.73
C ALA A 14 7.18 4.86 15.76
N GLN A 15 6.88 5.12 17.03
CA GLN A 15 7.85 5.02 18.12
C GLN A 15 8.34 3.58 18.29
N LYS A 16 7.43 2.60 18.33
CA LYS A 16 7.81 1.17 18.41
C LYS A 16 8.72 0.73 17.28
N ALA A 17 8.47 1.21 16.06
CA ALA A 17 9.34 0.91 14.92
C ALA A 17 10.75 1.50 15.11
N LEU A 18 10.84 2.73 15.62
CA LEU A 18 12.13 3.36 15.93
C LEU A 18 12.88 2.63 17.05
N GLU A 19 12.18 2.22 18.11
CA GLU A 19 12.73 1.43 19.21
C GLU A 19 13.23 0.06 18.74
N ALA A 20 12.60 -0.52 17.71
CA ALA A 20 13.05 -1.72 17.03
C ALA A 20 14.22 -1.49 16.05
N GLY A 21 14.73 -0.25 15.94
CA GLY A 21 15.87 0.11 15.10
C GLY A 21 15.51 0.55 13.68
N VAL A 22 14.22 0.63 13.32
CA VAL A 22 13.79 1.15 12.01
C VAL A 22 13.83 2.67 12.06
N THR A 23 14.82 3.27 11.41
CA THR A 23 15.01 4.75 11.43
C THR A 23 14.37 5.49 10.25
N THR A 24 13.88 4.76 9.23
CA THR A 24 13.18 5.31 8.07
C THR A 24 12.06 4.36 7.62
N ILE A 25 10.88 4.88 7.32
CA ILE A 25 9.69 4.13 6.88
C ILE A 25 9.12 4.75 5.59
N ARG A 26 8.61 3.89 4.69
CA ARG A 26 7.73 4.29 3.59
C ARG A 26 6.28 3.89 3.91
N ASN A 27 5.44 4.84 4.29
CA ASN A 27 4.03 4.60 4.56
C ASN A 27 3.22 4.67 3.26
N LEU A 28 2.60 3.54 2.87
CA LEU A 28 1.97 3.36 1.56
C LEU A 28 0.43 3.40 1.59
N ASN A 29 -0.19 3.89 2.66
CA ASN A 29 -1.58 4.30 2.68
C ASN A 29 -1.88 4.99 4.03
N SER A 30 -2.62 6.09 4.02
CA SER A 30 -3.24 6.64 5.23
C SER A 30 -4.51 7.39 4.90
N VAL A 31 -5.41 7.46 5.87
CA VAL A 31 -6.61 8.31 5.83
C VAL A 31 -6.34 9.64 6.54
N ASP A 32 -7.19 10.63 6.27
CA ASP A 32 -7.26 11.90 6.99
C ASP A 32 -5.94 12.69 7.08
N GLY A 33 -4.99 12.45 6.16
CA GLY A 33 -3.68 13.11 6.14
C GLY A 33 -2.78 12.80 7.35
N ILE A 34 -3.08 11.75 8.11
CA ILE A 34 -2.36 11.43 9.35
C ILE A 34 -0.87 11.19 9.11
N ASP A 35 -0.51 10.44 8.06
CA ASP A 35 0.89 10.16 7.74
C ASP A 35 1.65 11.41 7.28
N LEU A 36 1.02 12.32 6.52
CA LEU A 36 1.59 13.62 6.19
C LEU A 36 1.89 14.44 7.45
N ALA A 37 0.90 14.58 8.34
CA ALA A 37 1.06 15.33 9.59
C ALA A 37 2.16 14.74 10.47
N MET A 38 2.20 13.41 10.60
CA MET A 38 3.25 12.71 11.36
C MET A 38 4.63 12.94 10.77
N ARG A 39 4.80 12.78 9.44
CA ARG A 39 6.07 13.06 8.74
C ARG A 39 6.53 14.48 9.03
N ASP A 40 5.63 15.45 8.88
CA ASP A 40 5.97 16.87 9.03
C ASP A 40 6.35 17.19 10.48
N LEU A 41 5.61 16.66 11.47
CA LEU A 41 5.96 16.80 12.89
C LEU A 41 7.30 16.15 13.25
N ILE A 42 7.63 14.98 12.67
CA ILE A 42 8.96 14.35 12.84
C ILE A 42 10.05 15.24 12.25
N ASN A 43 9.86 15.74 11.03
CA ASN A 43 10.82 16.63 10.36
C ASN A 43 11.03 17.96 11.11
N MET A 44 9.99 18.45 11.79
CA MET A 44 10.07 19.64 12.66
C MET A 44 10.66 19.35 14.05
N GLY A 45 10.99 18.10 14.38
CA GLY A 45 11.44 17.70 15.71
C GLY A 45 10.36 17.83 16.80
N LYS A 46 9.08 17.84 16.41
CA LYS A 46 7.92 17.95 17.32
C LYS A 46 7.31 16.60 17.68
N MET A 47 7.66 15.54 16.95
CA MET A 47 7.29 14.17 17.26
C MET A 47 8.51 13.27 17.12
N ILE A 48 8.71 12.34 18.07
CA ILE A 48 9.75 11.32 17.98
C ILE A 48 9.23 10.19 17.07
N GLY A 49 10.00 9.85 16.05
CA GLY A 49 9.67 8.78 15.11
C GLY A 49 10.73 8.63 14.02
N PRO A 50 10.62 7.59 13.18
CA PRO A 50 11.51 7.39 12.04
C PRO A 50 11.27 8.46 10.97
N ARG A 51 12.24 8.71 10.10
CA ARG A 51 12.01 9.50 8.88
C ARG A 51 10.91 8.84 8.06
N MET A 52 9.92 9.60 7.60
CA MET A 52 8.79 9.04 6.86
C MET A 52 8.78 9.54 5.41
N PHE A 53 8.55 8.62 4.48
CA PHE A 53 8.11 8.91 3.12
C PHE A 53 6.67 8.42 2.98
N VAL A 54 5.75 9.29 2.56
CA VAL A 54 4.32 9.01 2.68
C VAL A 54 3.60 9.09 1.35
N SER A 55 2.53 8.30 1.20
CA SER A 55 1.69 8.31 -0.01
C SER A 55 0.30 8.90 0.19
N GLY A 56 -0.11 9.18 1.44
CA GLY A 56 -1.51 9.52 1.72
C GLY A 56 -2.45 8.40 1.23
N LEU A 57 -3.57 8.76 0.62
CA LEU A 57 -4.53 7.80 0.07
C LEU A 57 -3.99 7.14 -1.21
N GLY A 58 -4.01 5.81 -1.27
CA GLY A 58 -3.74 5.09 -2.52
C GLY A 58 -4.92 5.11 -3.48
N ILE A 59 -4.63 4.93 -4.78
CA ILE A 59 -5.58 4.98 -5.89
C ILE A 59 -6.17 3.59 -6.15
N ARG A 60 -7.49 3.54 -6.37
CA ARG A 60 -8.30 2.31 -6.49
C ARG A 60 -9.40 2.46 -7.54
N ILE A 61 -9.83 1.36 -8.15
CA ILE A 61 -11.02 1.35 -9.02
C ILE A 61 -12.31 1.37 -8.20
N THR A 62 -13.40 1.81 -8.81
CA THR A 62 -14.75 1.59 -8.28
C THR A 62 -15.13 0.12 -8.42
N ARG A 63 -15.59 -0.49 -7.33
CA ARG A 63 -16.06 -1.89 -7.32
C ARG A 63 -17.15 -2.09 -6.25
N SER A 64 -18.13 -2.96 -6.53
CA SER A 64 -19.05 -3.50 -5.52
C SER A 64 -18.27 -4.30 -4.46
N THR A 65 -18.31 -3.88 -3.19
CA THR A 65 -17.51 -4.42 -2.10
C THR A 65 -18.22 -5.54 -1.33
N ALA A 66 -17.53 -6.67 -1.13
CA ALA A 66 -17.57 -7.45 0.11
C ALA A 66 -16.19 -7.32 0.80
N PRO A 67 -16.07 -7.32 2.14
CA PRO A 67 -15.09 -6.50 2.90
C PRO A 67 -13.76 -7.21 3.26
N PRO A 68 -12.72 -6.50 3.78
CA PRO A 68 -12.45 -5.06 3.79
C PRO A 68 -11.29 -4.68 2.86
N ALA A 69 -11.47 -3.59 2.11
CA ALA A 69 -10.46 -3.04 1.23
C ALA A 69 -10.00 -1.67 1.81
N PRO A 70 -8.70 -1.34 1.86
CA PRO A 70 -8.21 -0.03 2.30
C PRO A 70 -8.98 1.15 1.68
N ILE A 71 -9.23 2.17 2.49
CA ILE A 71 -9.79 3.45 2.01
C ILE A 71 -8.75 4.08 1.07
N GLY A 72 -9.23 4.59 -0.06
CA GLY A 72 -8.41 5.17 -1.13
C GLY A 72 -9.22 6.12 -2.01
N ILE A 73 -8.55 6.78 -2.95
CA ILE A 73 -9.19 7.61 -3.98
C ILE A 73 -9.70 6.70 -5.09
N MET A 74 -11.01 6.76 -5.36
CA MET A 74 -11.61 6.02 -6.46
C MET A 74 -11.33 6.73 -7.78
N ALA A 75 -10.86 6.00 -8.77
CA ALA A 75 -10.57 6.48 -10.11
C ALA A 75 -10.80 5.36 -11.13
N ASP A 76 -11.63 5.64 -12.13
CA ASP A 76 -11.95 4.71 -13.22
C ASP A 76 -11.66 5.38 -14.56
N GLY A 77 -10.85 4.75 -15.38
CA GLY A 77 -10.35 5.30 -16.63
C GLY A 77 -9.10 6.17 -16.45
N VAL A 78 -8.37 6.31 -17.56
CA VAL A 78 -7.07 7.02 -17.64
C VAL A 78 -7.14 8.44 -17.09
N ASP A 79 -8.14 9.23 -17.49
CA ASP A 79 -8.25 10.63 -17.09
C ASP A 79 -8.49 10.79 -15.59
N ALA A 80 -9.37 9.95 -15.01
CA ALA A 80 -9.63 9.94 -13.59
C ALA A 80 -8.39 9.52 -12.79
N VAL A 81 -7.62 8.55 -13.29
CA VAL A 81 -6.36 8.11 -12.68
C VAL A 81 -5.33 9.24 -12.69
N ILE A 82 -5.16 9.95 -13.80
CA ILE A 82 -4.25 11.11 -13.88
C ILE A 82 -4.68 12.19 -12.89
N HIS A 83 -5.98 12.48 -12.81
CA HIS A 83 -6.51 13.44 -11.84
C HIS A 83 -6.22 13.03 -10.40
N ALA A 84 -6.48 11.76 -10.04
CA ALA A 84 -6.20 11.22 -8.71
C ALA A 84 -4.70 11.30 -8.36
N VAL A 85 -3.80 10.96 -9.29
CA VAL A 85 -2.35 11.12 -9.09
C VAL A 85 -2.00 12.57 -8.77
N ARG A 86 -2.53 13.54 -9.54
CA ARG A 86 -2.27 14.96 -9.29
C ARG A 86 -2.80 15.42 -7.94
N GLN A 87 -3.96 14.93 -7.51
CA GLN A 87 -4.52 15.24 -6.19
C GLN A 87 -3.64 14.68 -5.06
N VAL A 88 -3.21 13.42 -5.16
CA VAL A 88 -2.32 12.79 -4.17
C VAL A 88 -1.01 13.57 -4.06
N ILE A 89 -0.40 13.94 -5.19
CA ILE A 89 0.85 14.71 -5.20
C ILE A 89 0.64 16.13 -4.66
N ALA A 90 -0.45 16.80 -5.05
CA ALA A 90 -0.78 18.15 -4.58
C ALA A 90 -1.00 18.23 -3.06
N SER A 91 -1.40 17.12 -2.42
CA SER A 91 -1.49 17.07 -0.95
C SER A 91 -0.13 17.07 -0.24
N GLY A 92 0.97 16.94 -0.98
CA GLY A 92 2.34 17.01 -0.43
C GLY A 92 2.99 15.65 -0.18
N THR A 93 2.52 14.60 -0.85
CA THR A 93 3.03 13.23 -0.71
C THR A 93 4.40 13.03 -1.38
N ASP A 94 5.13 12.02 -0.92
CA ASP A 94 6.44 11.62 -1.45
C ASP A 94 6.33 10.52 -2.50
N TRP A 95 5.29 9.70 -2.41
CA TRP A 95 5.03 8.55 -3.27
C TRP A 95 3.57 8.50 -3.70
N VAL A 96 3.31 7.88 -4.85
CA VAL A 96 1.96 7.48 -5.26
C VAL A 96 1.80 5.99 -4.97
N LYS A 97 0.69 5.64 -4.33
CA LYS A 97 0.28 4.24 -4.17
C LYS A 97 -0.86 3.93 -5.13
N MET A 98 -0.77 2.80 -5.84
CA MET A 98 -1.89 2.25 -6.59
C MET A 98 -2.13 0.78 -6.20
N TYR A 99 -3.40 0.37 -6.18
CA TYR A 99 -3.78 -1.03 -5.96
C TYR A 99 -4.11 -1.69 -7.29
N GLY A 100 -3.12 -2.35 -7.90
CA GLY A 100 -3.20 -3.00 -9.21
C GLY A 100 -3.79 -4.41 -9.19
N SER A 101 -4.07 -4.96 -8.01
CA SER A 101 -4.93 -6.12 -7.85
C SER A 101 -5.80 -6.02 -6.61
N THR A 102 -6.75 -6.95 -6.50
CA THR A 102 -7.45 -7.30 -5.27
C THR A 102 -6.52 -8.09 -4.34
N GLY A 103 -6.99 -8.36 -3.13
CA GLY A 103 -6.25 -9.05 -2.11
C GLY A 103 -5.77 -8.14 -0.98
N GLY A 104 -5.51 -8.75 0.16
CA GLY A 104 -5.04 -8.09 1.36
C GLY A 104 -4.84 -9.12 2.47
N PHE A 105 -4.86 -8.65 3.71
CA PHE A 105 -4.69 -9.52 4.86
C PHE A 105 -5.81 -10.56 4.97
N ASP A 106 -7.07 -10.11 4.87
CA ASP A 106 -8.29 -10.94 4.99
C ASP A 106 -8.87 -11.34 3.62
N ASP A 107 -8.23 -10.92 2.52
CA ASP A 107 -8.69 -11.17 1.15
C ASP A 107 -7.61 -11.92 0.36
N VAL A 108 -7.88 -13.19 0.04
CA VAL A 108 -6.94 -14.04 -0.70
C VAL A 108 -7.14 -13.97 -2.23
N THR A 109 -8.04 -13.12 -2.72
CA THR A 109 -8.19 -12.88 -4.16
C THR A 109 -6.95 -12.18 -4.73
N GLN A 110 -6.79 -12.25 -6.04
CA GLN A 110 -5.61 -11.77 -6.77
C GLN A 110 -5.96 -11.14 -8.12
N ALA A 111 -7.24 -10.79 -8.32
CA ALA A 111 -7.73 -10.29 -9.60
C ALA A 111 -7.13 -8.92 -9.90
N GLN A 112 -6.67 -8.70 -11.12
CA GLN A 112 -6.20 -7.40 -11.56
C GLN A 112 -7.34 -6.38 -11.50
N THR A 113 -7.03 -5.15 -11.06
CA THR A 113 -8.03 -4.09 -10.85
C THR A 113 -7.92 -2.99 -11.89
N PHE A 114 -6.71 -2.55 -12.24
CA PHE A 114 -6.49 -1.56 -13.29
C PHE A 114 -6.04 -2.22 -14.58
N THR A 115 -6.45 -1.63 -15.71
CA THR A 115 -5.87 -1.94 -17.02
C THR A 115 -4.40 -1.51 -17.10
N PHE A 116 -3.67 -2.03 -18.07
CA PHE A 116 -2.29 -1.60 -18.33
C PHE A 116 -2.22 -0.10 -18.61
N GLU A 117 -3.17 0.42 -19.37
CA GLU A 117 -3.27 1.82 -19.79
C GLU A 117 -3.46 2.74 -18.58
N GLU A 118 -4.30 2.36 -17.62
CA GLU A 118 -4.49 3.09 -16.37
C GLU A 118 -3.25 3.05 -15.47
N MET A 119 -2.60 1.88 -15.33
CA MET A 119 -1.35 1.78 -14.56
C MET A 119 -0.25 2.64 -15.18
N LYS A 120 -0.10 2.60 -16.51
CA LYS A 120 0.87 3.41 -17.24
C LYS A 120 0.58 4.90 -17.07
N ALA A 121 -0.68 5.32 -17.18
CA ALA A 121 -1.08 6.71 -16.97
C ALA A 121 -0.74 7.21 -15.56
N ALA A 122 -0.92 6.37 -14.54
CA ALA A 122 -0.52 6.72 -13.18
C ALA A 122 0.99 6.91 -13.04
N VAL A 123 1.78 5.97 -13.60
CA VAL A 123 3.24 6.02 -13.57
C VAL A 123 3.75 7.25 -14.32
N ASP A 124 3.32 7.46 -15.56
CA ASP A 124 3.74 8.61 -16.39
C ASP A 124 3.41 9.94 -15.69
N ALA A 125 2.20 10.09 -15.14
CA ALA A 125 1.76 11.30 -14.47
C ALA A 125 2.58 11.58 -13.20
N ALA A 126 2.88 10.54 -12.41
CA ALA A 126 3.69 10.68 -11.20
C ALA A 126 5.15 11.02 -11.54
N HIS A 127 5.75 10.32 -12.51
CA HIS A 127 7.12 10.53 -12.95
C HIS A 127 7.32 11.91 -13.57
N THR A 128 6.35 12.42 -14.33
CA THR A 128 6.36 13.80 -14.87
C THR A 128 6.46 14.85 -13.76
N LEU A 129 5.91 14.55 -12.58
CA LEU A 129 5.97 15.42 -11.39
C LEU A 129 7.11 15.04 -10.43
N GLY A 130 8.03 14.18 -10.86
CA GLY A 130 9.21 13.76 -10.08
C GLY A 130 8.87 12.85 -8.89
N LYS A 131 7.72 12.18 -8.89
CA LYS A 131 7.27 11.27 -7.83
C LYS A 131 7.33 9.82 -8.28
N LYS A 132 7.55 8.93 -7.32
CA LYS A 132 7.64 7.47 -7.56
C LYS A 132 6.32 6.76 -7.31
N VAL A 133 6.13 5.61 -7.94
CA VAL A 133 4.90 4.80 -7.82
C VAL A 133 5.17 3.42 -7.23
N ALA A 134 4.47 3.09 -6.15
CA ALA A 134 4.40 1.74 -5.62
C ALA A 134 3.07 1.10 -6.04
N ILE A 135 3.10 -0.09 -6.64
CA ILE A 135 1.89 -0.82 -7.04
C ILE A 135 1.74 -2.07 -6.19
N HIS A 136 0.61 -2.18 -5.50
CA HIS A 136 0.19 -3.44 -4.87
C HIS A 136 -0.27 -4.42 -5.94
N SER A 137 0.28 -5.63 -5.93
CA SER A 137 -0.25 -6.72 -6.74
C SER A 137 0.04 -8.09 -6.12
N TYR A 138 -0.95 -8.96 -6.07
CA TYR A 138 -0.76 -10.38 -5.70
C TYR A 138 -0.71 -11.31 -6.91
N GLY A 139 -1.52 -11.01 -7.93
CA GLY A 139 -1.72 -11.87 -9.10
C GLY A 139 -0.73 -11.60 -10.24
N PRO A 140 -0.46 -12.61 -11.08
CA PRO A 140 0.50 -12.51 -12.19
C PRO A 140 0.17 -11.39 -13.17
N GLY A 141 -1.11 -11.23 -13.52
CA GLY A 141 -1.55 -10.21 -14.50
C GLY A 141 -1.22 -8.79 -14.05
N GLY A 142 -1.66 -8.44 -12.83
CA GLY A 142 -1.40 -7.12 -12.26
C GLY A 142 0.09 -6.84 -12.05
N ALA A 143 0.88 -7.84 -11.65
CA ALA A 143 2.32 -7.69 -11.49
C ALA A 143 3.01 -7.42 -12.83
N ARG A 144 2.68 -8.22 -13.86
CA ARG A 144 3.23 -8.03 -15.22
C ARG A 144 2.91 -6.65 -15.78
N ASP A 145 1.66 -6.20 -15.66
CA ASP A 145 1.26 -4.90 -16.20
C ASP A 145 1.84 -3.73 -15.41
N ALA A 146 1.97 -3.84 -14.08
CA ALA A 146 2.68 -2.85 -13.26
C ALA A 146 4.16 -2.71 -13.65
N VAL A 147 4.84 -3.83 -13.92
CA VAL A 147 6.23 -3.85 -14.39
C VAL A 147 6.36 -3.22 -15.78
N ARG A 148 5.47 -3.59 -16.70
CA ARG A 148 5.42 -3.00 -18.05
C ARG A 148 5.14 -1.50 -18.00
N ALA A 149 4.26 -1.07 -17.08
CA ALA A 149 3.91 0.34 -16.87
C ALA A 149 5.08 1.16 -16.31
N GLY A 150 6.06 0.52 -15.68
CA GLY A 150 7.26 1.18 -15.16
C GLY A 150 7.15 1.61 -13.70
N ALA A 151 6.37 0.90 -12.88
CA ALA A 151 6.32 1.14 -11.44
C ALA A 151 7.73 1.13 -10.81
N ASP A 152 7.95 1.91 -9.76
CA ASP A 152 9.23 1.94 -9.04
C ASP A 152 9.37 0.76 -8.07
N SER A 153 8.26 0.30 -7.52
CA SER A 153 8.22 -0.92 -6.71
C SER A 153 6.92 -1.70 -6.86
N LEU A 154 7.05 -3.01 -6.75
CA LEU A 154 5.94 -3.95 -6.61
C LEU A 154 5.86 -4.45 -5.17
N GLU A 155 4.68 -4.32 -4.58
CA GLU A 155 4.41 -4.84 -3.24
C GLU A 155 3.72 -6.21 -3.32
N HIS A 156 4.16 -7.11 -2.44
CA HIS A 156 3.67 -8.48 -2.25
C HIS A 156 4.02 -9.46 -3.37
N ALA A 157 3.56 -9.19 -4.60
CA ALA A 157 3.80 -9.87 -5.88
C ALA A 157 4.16 -11.38 -5.79
N THR A 158 3.32 -12.16 -5.10
CA THR A 158 3.57 -13.59 -4.86
C THR A 158 3.45 -14.47 -6.11
N GLY A 159 2.74 -14.00 -7.14
CA GLY A 159 2.45 -14.77 -8.36
C GLY A 159 3.29 -14.40 -9.57
N MET A 160 4.44 -13.74 -9.41
CA MET A 160 5.29 -13.34 -10.55
C MET A 160 5.88 -14.56 -11.26
N ASP A 161 5.86 -14.52 -12.60
CA ASP A 161 6.60 -15.47 -13.44
C ASP A 161 8.03 -15.00 -13.72
N ASP A 162 8.87 -15.92 -14.21
CA ASP A 162 10.29 -15.64 -14.49
C ASP A 162 10.48 -14.50 -15.50
N GLN A 163 9.56 -14.35 -16.45
CA GLN A 163 9.59 -13.27 -17.43
C GLN A 163 9.37 -11.91 -16.75
N THR A 164 8.40 -11.82 -15.85
CA THR A 164 8.12 -10.61 -15.06
C THR A 164 9.30 -10.25 -14.17
N ILE A 165 9.92 -11.25 -13.52
CA ILE A 165 11.12 -11.06 -12.70
C ILE A 165 12.30 -10.55 -13.55
N ALA A 166 12.54 -11.16 -14.72
CA ALA A 166 13.59 -10.73 -15.63
C ALA A 166 13.40 -9.28 -16.10
N GLU A 167 12.15 -8.88 -16.38
CA GLU A 167 11.84 -7.51 -16.79
C GLU A 167 11.99 -6.52 -15.62
N MET A 168 11.66 -6.90 -14.39
CA MET A 168 11.94 -6.09 -13.19
C MET A 168 13.44 -5.82 -13.03
N VAL A 169 14.27 -6.86 -13.18
CA VAL A 169 15.75 -6.72 -13.12
C VAL A 169 16.24 -5.75 -14.18
N LYS A 170 15.80 -5.93 -15.43
CA LYS A 170 16.18 -5.06 -16.56
C LYS A 170 15.79 -3.59 -16.31
N ARG A 171 14.62 -3.35 -15.72
CA ARG A 171 14.08 -2.01 -15.44
C ARG A 171 14.49 -1.44 -14.08
N LYS A 172 15.19 -2.22 -13.25
CA LYS A 172 15.56 -1.86 -11.86
C LYS A 172 14.35 -1.54 -10.98
N ILE A 173 13.26 -2.30 -11.15
CA ILE A 173 12.05 -2.19 -10.32
C ILE A 173 12.27 -2.99 -9.05
N TYR A 174 11.98 -2.36 -7.90
CA TYR A 174 12.16 -3.01 -6.60
C TYR A 174 11.02 -3.98 -6.29
N TYR A 175 11.37 -5.17 -5.81
CA TYR A 175 10.40 -6.08 -5.22
C TYR A 175 10.37 -5.89 -3.70
N ILE A 176 9.18 -5.61 -3.16
CA ILE A 176 8.93 -5.49 -1.73
C ILE A 176 8.06 -6.67 -1.30
N PRO A 177 8.68 -7.78 -0.85
CA PRO A 177 7.99 -9.05 -0.69
C PRO A 177 7.00 -9.07 0.47
N THR A 178 7.23 -8.28 1.52
CA THR A 178 6.40 -8.31 2.75
C THR A 178 6.18 -9.75 3.25
N ILE A 179 7.26 -10.52 3.36
CA ILE A 179 7.21 -12.00 3.56
C ILE A 179 6.32 -12.37 4.74
N ASP A 180 6.46 -11.71 5.89
CA ASP A 180 5.65 -11.96 7.07
C ASP A 180 4.13 -11.80 6.80
N HIS A 181 3.76 -10.75 6.05
CA HIS A 181 2.38 -10.54 5.65
C HIS A 181 1.88 -11.63 4.69
N ASN A 182 2.72 -11.99 3.71
CA ASN A 182 2.39 -13.03 2.73
C ASN A 182 2.29 -14.42 3.35
N GLN A 183 3.11 -14.73 4.37
CA GLN A 183 3.03 -15.99 5.11
C GLN A 183 1.69 -16.11 5.83
N LEU A 184 1.30 -15.10 6.61
CA LEU A 184 0.01 -15.09 7.31
C LEU A 184 -1.18 -15.18 6.34
N ARG A 185 -1.08 -14.50 5.18
CA ARG A 185 -2.07 -14.62 4.11
C ARG A 185 -2.11 -16.03 3.52
N GLY A 186 -0.95 -16.67 3.33
CA GLY A 186 -0.82 -18.05 2.85
C GLY A 186 -1.44 -19.06 3.80
N GLU A 187 -1.13 -18.95 5.10
CA GLU A 187 -1.73 -19.75 6.17
C GLU A 187 -3.26 -19.68 6.12
N ARG A 188 -3.82 -18.48 5.92
CA ARG A 188 -5.28 -18.30 5.78
C ARG A 188 -5.87 -18.86 4.50
N ARG A 189 -5.15 -18.79 3.38
CA ARG A 189 -5.56 -19.48 2.14
C ARG A 189 -5.69 -20.99 2.36
N HIS A 190 -4.91 -21.55 3.28
CA HIS A 190 -4.95 -22.96 3.66
C HIS A 190 -5.80 -23.27 4.90
N GLY A 191 -6.53 -22.29 5.44
CA GLY A 191 -7.43 -22.47 6.59
C GLY A 191 -6.73 -22.68 7.94
N LEU A 192 -5.46 -22.30 8.06
CA LEU A 192 -4.69 -22.45 9.30
C LEU A 192 -5.00 -21.32 10.31
N PRO A 193 -5.00 -21.63 11.63
CA PRO A 193 -5.20 -20.63 12.68
C PRO A 193 -3.99 -19.70 12.81
N PHE A 194 -4.20 -18.50 13.37
CA PHE A 194 -3.12 -17.55 13.61
C PHE A 194 -2.05 -18.10 14.57
N PRO A 195 -0.77 -17.75 14.35
CA PRO A 195 0.23 -17.84 15.40
C PRO A 195 -0.20 -17.01 16.61
N ALA A 196 0.08 -17.50 17.82
CA ALA A 196 -0.27 -16.79 19.06
C ALA A 196 0.26 -15.34 19.02
N GLY A 197 -0.63 -14.36 19.27
CA GLY A 197 -0.31 -12.93 19.25
C GLY A 197 -0.64 -12.17 17.95
N HIS A 198 -0.99 -12.87 16.86
CA HIS A 198 -1.39 -12.27 15.58
C HIS A 198 -2.91 -12.19 15.40
N GLU A 199 -3.64 -11.72 16.41
CA GLU A 199 -5.10 -11.60 16.32
C GLU A 199 -5.53 -10.41 15.44
N THR A 200 -6.42 -10.66 14.47
CA THR A 200 -7.07 -9.60 13.67
C THR A 200 -7.94 -8.71 14.56
N ALA A 201 -8.28 -7.50 14.06
CA ALA A 201 -9.30 -6.67 14.69
C ALA A 201 -10.66 -7.41 14.81
N ALA A 202 -10.99 -8.30 13.86
CA ALA A 202 -12.18 -9.15 13.90
C ALA A 202 -12.09 -10.24 15.00
N ALA A 203 -10.92 -10.86 15.18
CA ALA A 203 -10.67 -11.84 16.24
C ALA A 203 -10.71 -11.19 17.64
N ARG A 204 -10.15 -9.98 17.78
CA ARG A 204 -10.21 -9.19 19.02
C ARG A 204 -11.63 -8.75 19.39
N LEU A 205 -12.47 -8.46 18.39
CA LEU A 205 -13.88 -8.14 18.62
C LEU A 205 -14.69 -9.36 19.06
N HIS A 206 -14.33 -10.55 18.59
CA HIS A 206 -14.99 -11.80 18.98
C HIS A 206 -14.56 -12.28 20.38
N SER A 207 -13.31 -12.01 20.78
CA SER A 207 -12.80 -12.34 22.13
C SER A 207 -13.13 -11.28 23.19
N ALA A 208 -13.54 -10.08 22.79
CA ALA A 208 -13.96 -9.00 23.69
C ALA A 208 -15.47 -8.99 24.01
N GLN A 209 -16.18 -10.10 23.81
CA GLN A 209 -17.55 -10.24 24.33
C GLN A 209 -17.51 -10.34 25.86
N PHE A 210 -17.70 -9.18 26.50
CA PHE A 210 -18.39 -9.05 27.79
C PHE A 210 -19.77 -8.45 27.52
#